data_AF-A0A454VZ13-F1
#
_entry.id   AF-A0A454VZ13-F1
#
_cell.length_a   1.000
_cell.length_b   1.000
_cell.length_c   1.000
_cell.angle_alpha   90.00
_cell.angle_beta   90.00
_cell.angle_gamma   90.00
#
_symmetry.space_group_name_H-M   'P 1'
#
loop_
_entity.id
_entity.type
_entity.pdbx_description
1 polymer ?
#
loop_
_entity_poly.entity_id
_entity_poly.type
_entity_poly.pdbx_seq_one_letter_code
_entity_poly.pdbx_strand_id
1 'polypeptide(L)'
;MGRRRRRTGDDWKVLAQACTELLERVPEMVDEHLRELHAYEPAYGRILPYDQHWQEAHEAMRVGIEMISAPRNSPRRDLEHADGMGRRRAAQGMPLELVVHAYRHAGHLVWDALIEGAGSDAARLEALMQSATTV
;
A
#
# COMPACT_ATOMS: atom_id res chain seq x y z
N MET A 1 13.22 -2.31 27.84
CA MET A 1 11.92 -2.55 27.16
C MET A 1 11.12 -1.26 27.19
N GLY A 2 11.13 -0.49 26.10
CA GLY A 2 10.43 0.80 26.03
C GLY A 2 8.92 0.61 26.08
N ARG A 3 8.24 1.29 27.00
CA ARG A 3 6.77 1.39 27.04
C ARG A 3 6.31 1.96 25.69
N ARG A 4 5.64 1.16 24.86
CA ARG A 4 4.94 1.65 23.66
C ARG A 4 3.96 2.75 24.11
N ARG A 5 4.26 4.00 23.76
CA ARG A 5 3.37 5.14 24.02
C ARG A 5 2.07 4.91 23.24
N ARG A 6 0.92 5.10 23.89
CA ARG A 6 -0.36 5.10 23.17
C ARG A 6 -0.35 6.30 22.22
N ARG A 7 -0.73 6.02 20.97
CA ARG A 7 -0.89 7.01 19.90
C ARG A 7 -1.79 8.15 20.36
N THR A 8 -1.38 9.39 20.09
CA THR A 8 -2.13 10.60 20.38
C THR A 8 -3.06 10.95 19.22
N GLY A 9 -4.01 11.87 19.45
CA GLY A 9 -4.88 12.37 18.39
C GLY A 9 -4.11 13.11 17.29
N ASP A 10 -2.97 13.72 17.62
CA ASP A 10 -2.15 14.45 16.66
C ASP A 10 -1.35 13.50 15.75
N ASP A 11 -0.85 12.38 16.28
CA ASP A 11 -0.20 11.33 15.47
C ASP A 11 -1.16 10.76 14.41
N TRP A 12 -2.46 10.73 14.73
CA TRP A 12 -3.49 10.30 13.79
C TRP A 12 -3.77 11.33 12.70
N LYS A 13 -3.80 12.62 13.05
CA LYS A 13 -3.95 13.70 12.06
C LYS A 13 -2.78 13.71 11.08
N VAL A 14 -1.55 13.53 11.58
CA VAL A 14 -0.35 13.47 10.74
C VAL A 14 -0.42 12.30 9.76
N LEU A 15 -0.79 11.10 10.23
CA LEU A 15 -0.97 9.95 9.35
C LEU A 15 -2.08 10.18 8.32
N ALA A 16 -3.24 10.69 8.73
CA ALA A 16 -4.37 10.95 7.84
C ALA A 16 -4.02 12.00 6.76
N GLN A 17 -3.28 13.03 7.14
CA GLN A 17 -2.78 14.04 6.19
C GLN A 17 -1.79 13.41 5.20
N ALA A 18 -0.84 12.60 5.68
CA ALA A 18 0.12 11.92 4.82
C ALA A 18 -0.58 10.93 3.86
N CYS A 19 -1.59 10.19 4.31
CA CYS A 19 -2.38 9.32 3.45
C CYS A 19 -3.17 10.11 2.40
N THR A 20 -3.75 11.26 2.76
CA THR A 20 -4.43 12.15 1.80
C THR A 20 -3.47 12.62 0.70
N GLU A 21 -2.28 13.08 1.08
CA GLU A 21 -1.25 13.51 0.11
C GLU A 21 -0.77 12.35 -0.77
N LEU A 22 -0.69 11.14 -0.20
CA LEU A 22 -0.29 9.96 -0.94
C LEU A 22 -1.33 9.49 -1.95
N LEU A 23 -2.62 9.67 -1.66
CA LEU A 23 -3.71 9.30 -2.59
C LEU A 23 -3.59 10.05 -3.94
N GLU A 24 -3.12 11.30 -3.92
CA GLU A 24 -2.86 12.08 -5.14
C GLU A 24 -1.69 11.53 -5.97
N ARG A 25 -0.77 10.76 -5.35
CA ARG A 25 0.40 10.15 -5.99
C ARG A 25 0.16 8.72 -6.49
N VAL A 26 -1.02 8.14 -6.23
CA VAL A 26 -1.32 6.74 -6.60
C VAL A 26 -1.04 6.43 -8.08
N PRO A 27 -1.43 7.27 -9.06
CA PRO A 27 -1.13 6.97 -10.47
C PRO A 27 0.37 6.77 -10.75
N GLU A 28 1.23 7.66 -10.23
CA GLU A 28 2.68 7.58 -10.38
C GLU A 28 3.25 6.32 -9.70
N MET A 29 2.77 6.04 -8.48
CA MET A 29 3.17 4.86 -7.71
C MET A 29 2.78 3.54 -8.40
N VAL A 30 1.64 3.51 -9.09
CA VAL A 30 1.20 2.34 -9.86
C VAL A 30 2.09 2.16 -11.09
N ASP A 31 2.42 3.23 -11.80
CA ASP A 31 3.34 3.17 -12.94
C ASP A 31 4.71 2.63 -12.52
N GLU A 32 5.25 3.13 -11.40
CA GLU A 32 6.50 2.64 -10.82
C GLU A 32 6.39 1.15 -10.43
N HIS A 33 5.32 0.78 -9.73
CA HIS A 33 5.09 -0.59 -9.30
C HIS A 33 5.04 -1.56 -10.48
N LEU A 34 4.27 -1.26 -11.52
CA LEU A 34 4.18 -2.13 -12.69
C LEU A 34 5.50 -2.20 -13.46
N ARG A 35 6.21 -1.08 -13.60
CA ARG A 35 7.53 -1.05 -14.22
C ARG A 35 8.47 -2.03 -13.52
N GLU A 36 8.49 -2.03 -12.19
CA GLU A 36 9.36 -2.89 -11.41
C GLU A 36 8.94 -4.35 -11.42
N LEU A 37 7.63 -4.64 -11.34
CA LEU A 37 7.13 -6.02 -11.49
C LEU A 37 7.48 -6.62 -12.85
N HIS A 38 7.25 -5.87 -13.93
CA HIS A 38 7.53 -6.35 -15.28
C HIS A 38 9.03 -6.50 -15.56
N ALA A 39 9.88 -5.70 -14.89
CA ALA A 39 11.33 -5.86 -14.94
C ALA A 39 11.80 -7.07 -14.09
N TYR A 40 11.13 -7.36 -12.99
CA TYR A 40 11.44 -8.51 -12.12
C TYR A 40 11.09 -9.86 -12.76
N GLU A 41 9.88 -10.00 -13.32
CA GLU A 41 9.43 -11.25 -13.94
C GLU A 41 8.49 -11.01 -15.14
N PRO A 42 8.86 -11.43 -16.36
CA PRO A 42 8.00 -11.29 -17.55
C PRO A 42 6.63 -11.97 -17.46
N ALA A 43 6.45 -12.96 -16.58
CA ALA A 43 5.16 -13.64 -16.40
C ALA A 43 4.01 -12.69 -16.01
N TYR A 44 4.26 -11.57 -15.32
CA TYR A 44 3.21 -10.60 -15.01
C TYR A 44 2.51 -10.10 -16.28
N GLY A 45 3.28 -9.70 -17.30
CA GLY A 45 2.73 -9.21 -18.56
C GLY A 45 2.21 -10.31 -19.50
N ARG A 46 2.60 -11.57 -19.29
CA ARG A 46 2.06 -12.72 -20.05
C ARG A 46 0.69 -13.16 -19.55
N ILE A 47 0.46 -13.07 -18.24
CA ILE A 47 -0.78 -13.54 -17.59
C ILE A 47 -1.83 -12.43 -17.53
N LEU A 48 -1.40 -11.18 -17.39
CA LEU A 48 -2.29 -10.05 -17.18
C LEU A 48 -2.00 -8.91 -18.18
N PRO A 49 -3.00 -8.49 -18.98
CA PRO A 49 -2.86 -7.30 -19.82
C PRO A 49 -2.49 -6.08 -18.99
N TYR A 50 -1.59 -5.23 -19.50
CA TYR A 50 -1.04 -4.09 -18.76
C TYR A 50 -2.14 -3.15 -18.24
N ASP A 51 -3.08 -2.75 -19.10
CA ASP A 51 -4.17 -1.83 -18.72
C ASP A 51 -5.04 -2.41 -17.59
N GLN A 52 -5.32 -3.72 -17.65
CA GLN A 52 -6.04 -4.40 -16.57
C GLN A 52 -5.20 -4.40 -15.28
N HIS A 53 -3.91 -4.70 -15.38
CA HIS A 53 -3.01 -4.70 -14.22
C HIS A 53 -2.96 -3.33 -13.56
N TRP A 54 -2.87 -2.27 -14.35
CA TRP A 54 -2.84 -0.89 -13.89
C TRP A 54 -4.12 -0.51 -13.16
N GLN A 55 -5.29 -0.77 -13.74
CA GLN A 55 -6.57 -0.44 -13.09
C GLN A 55 -6.75 -1.21 -11.77
N GLU A 56 -6.38 -2.50 -11.74
CA GLU A 56 -6.48 -3.32 -10.54
C GLU A 56 -5.46 -2.89 -9.46
N ALA A 57 -4.23 -2.53 -9.84
CA ALA A 57 -3.21 -2.05 -8.92
C ALA A 57 -3.55 -0.66 -8.36
N HIS A 58 -4.06 0.24 -9.19
CA HIS A 58 -4.52 1.56 -8.79
C HIS A 58 -5.62 1.47 -7.74
N GLU A 59 -6.66 0.66 -7.99
CA GLU A 59 -7.73 0.49 -7.02
C GLU A 59 -7.24 -0.17 -5.73
N ALA A 60 -6.38 -1.19 -5.82
CA ALA A 60 -5.83 -1.86 -4.64
C ALA A 60 -4.97 -0.94 -3.78
N MET A 61 -4.10 -0.12 -4.40
CA MET A 61 -3.30 0.87 -3.68
C MET A 61 -4.19 1.93 -3.03
N ARG A 62 -5.17 2.47 -3.75
CA ARG A 62 -6.13 3.45 -3.22
C ARG A 62 -6.86 2.91 -1.99
N VAL A 63 -7.46 1.72 -2.10
CA VAL A 63 -8.16 1.05 -0.99
C VAL A 63 -7.20 0.77 0.18
N GLY A 64 -5.98 0.31 -0.11
CA GLY A 64 -4.95 0.07 0.91
C GLY A 64 -4.59 1.34 1.69
N ILE A 65 -4.33 2.44 1.00
CA ILE A 65 -3.96 3.73 1.60
C ILE A 65 -5.11 4.31 2.43
N GLU A 66 -6.35 4.26 1.91
CA GLU A 66 -7.53 4.68 2.67
C GLU A 66 -7.68 3.93 3.99
N MET A 67 -7.37 2.62 3.99
CA MET A 67 -7.45 1.78 5.18
C MET A 67 -6.34 2.03 6.20
N ILE A 68 -5.17 2.56 5.80
CA ILE A 68 -4.10 2.93 6.74
C ILE A 68 -4.59 4.01 7.72
N SER A 69 -5.29 5.02 7.22
CA SER A 69 -5.85 6.13 8.03
C SER A 69 -7.34 5.93 8.38
N ALA A 70 -7.88 4.73 8.22
CA ALA A 70 -9.27 4.46 8.59
C ALA A 70 -9.42 4.27 10.12
N PRO A 71 -10.52 4.74 10.72
CA PRO A 71 -10.86 4.41 12.11
C PRO A 71 -10.79 2.90 12.39
N ARG A 72 -10.38 2.51 13.61
CA ARG A 72 -10.19 1.08 13.98
C ARG A 72 -11.44 0.21 13.83
N ASN A 73 -12.63 0.81 13.89
CA ASN A 73 -13.92 0.13 13.73
C ASN A 73 -14.47 0.20 12.30
N SER A 74 -13.74 0.77 11.35
CA SER A 74 -14.12 0.75 9.95
C SER A 74 -14.11 -0.67 9.38
N PRO A 75 -15.04 -1.02 8.47
CA PRO A 75 -15.00 -2.28 7.76
C PRO A 75 -13.66 -2.49 7.03
N ARG A 76 -13.14 -3.72 7.04
CA ARG A 76 -11.87 -4.10 6.40
C ARG A 76 -12.03 -4.31 4.89
N ARG A 77 -12.35 -3.23 4.17
CA ARG A 77 -12.54 -3.22 2.71
C ARG A 77 -11.28 -3.66 1.95
N ASP A 78 -10.10 -3.42 2.51
CA ASP A 78 -8.83 -3.92 2.02
C ASP A 78 -8.79 -5.45 1.96
N LEU A 79 -9.34 -6.14 2.97
CA LEU A 79 -9.38 -7.61 3.01
C LEU A 79 -10.39 -8.17 2.02
N GLU A 80 -11.57 -7.55 1.90
CA GLU A 80 -12.57 -7.94 0.90
C GLU A 80 -12.02 -7.77 -0.53
N HIS A 81 -11.36 -6.65 -0.79
CA HIS A 81 -10.69 -6.40 -2.07
C HIS A 81 -9.58 -7.42 -2.35
N ALA A 82 -8.75 -7.73 -1.34
CA ALA A 82 -7.67 -8.70 -1.45
C ALA A 82 -8.17 -10.13 -1.70
N ASP A 83 -9.25 -10.58 -1.05
CA ASP A 83 -9.87 -11.89 -1.32
C ASP A 83 -10.35 -11.98 -2.77
N GLY A 84 -11.06 -10.96 -3.25
CA GLY A 84 -11.52 -10.89 -4.64
C GLY A 84 -10.37 -10.93 -5.64
N MET A 85 -9.30 -10.16 -5.39
CA MET A 85 -8.10 -10.17 -6.23
C MET A 85 -7.40 -11.54 -6.21
N GLY A 86 -7.24 -12.14 -5.04
CA GLY A 86 -6.62 -13.45 -4.87
C GLY A 86 -7.35 -14.55 -5.66
N ARG A 87 -8.69 -14.55 -5.62
CA ARG A 87 -9.51 -15.48 -6.43
C ARG A 87 -9.30 -15.28 -7.93
N ARG A 88 -9.26 -14.03 -8.40
CA ARG A 88 -8.99 -13.74 -9.82
C ARG A 88 -7.60 -14.22 -10.24
N ARG A 89 -6.56 -13.93 -9.44
CA ARG A 89 -5.19 -14.37 -9.71
C ARG A 89 -5.05 -15.88 -9.72
N ALA A 90 -5.71 -16.58 -8.80
CA ALA A 90 -5.75 -18.04 -8.78
C ALA A 90 -6.41 -18.61 -10.06
N ALA A 91 -7.56 -18.05 -10.47
CA ALA A 91 -8.23 -18.46 -11.70
C ALA A 91 -7.42 -18.17 -12.98
N GLN A 92 -6.60 -17.13 -12.97
CA GLN A 92 -5.67 -16.76 -14.05
C GLN A 92 -4.39 -17.62 -14.06
N GLY A 93 -4.19 -18.49 -13.07
CA GLY A 93 -2.98 -19.31 -12.96
C GLY A 93 -1.72 -18.53 -12.55
N MET A 94 -1.89 -17.36 -11.92
CA MET A 94 -0.76 -16.58 -11.40
C MET A 94 -0.07 -17.36 -10.27
N PRO A 95 1.26 -17.60 -10.35
CA PRO A 95 1.99 -18.22 -9.26
C PRO A 95 1.89 -17.41 -7.96
N LEU A 96 1.68 -18.10 -6.84
CA LEU A 96 1.45 -17.46 -5.54
C LEU A 96 2.62 -16.58 -5.11
N GLU A 97 3.85 -17.00 -5.40
CA GLU A 97 5.07 -16.25 -5.11
C GLU A 97 5.09 -14.90 -5.83
N LEU A 98 4.56 -14.82 -7.05
CA LEU A 98 4.43 -13.56 -7.79
C LEU A 98 3.33 -12.67 -7.20
N VAL A 99 2.22 -13.25 -6.74
CA VAL A 99 1.18 -12.48 -6.03
C VAL A 99 1.74 -11.87 -4.74
N VAL A 100 2.47 -12.68 -3.94
CA VAL A 100 3.08 -12.23 -2.68
C VAL A 100 4.19 -11.20 -2.93
N HIS A 101 4.99 -11.39 -3.98
CA HIS A 101 6.01 -10.42 -4.38
C HIS A 101 5.38 -9.06 -4.71
N ALA A 102 4.34 -9.04 -5.54
CA ALA A 102 3.62 -7.82 -5.90
C ALA A 102 3.03 -7.11 -4.67
N TYR A 103 2.39 -7.86 -3.77
CA TYR A 103 1.85 -7.31 -2.53
C TYR A 103 2.92 -6.66 -1.64
N ARG A 104 4.05 -7.34 -1.42
CA ARG A 104 5.16 -6.81 -0.61
C ARG A 104 5.76 -5.56 -1.23
N HIS A 105 5.97 -5.59 -2.54
CA HIS A 105 6.50 -4.47 -3.29
C HIS A 105 5.60 -3.24 -3.19
N ALA A 106 4.29 -3.39 -3.40
CA ALA A 106 3.34 -2.29 -3.24
C ALA A 106 3.38 -1.71 -1.81
N GLY A 107 3.48 -2.58 -0.79
CA GLY A 107 3.62 -2.15 0.61
C GLY A 107 4.90 -1.35 0.89
N HIS A 108 6.04 -1.78 0.33
CA HIS A 108 7.30 -1.02 0.45
C HIS A 108 7.19 0.34 -0.23
N LEU A 109 6.65 0.38 -1.44
CA LEU A 109 6.52 1.62 -2.22
C LEU A 109 5.60 2.64 -1.51
N VAL A 110 4.49 2.17 -0.93
CA VAL A 110 3.63 3.01 -0.06
C VAL A 110 4.40 3.53 1.15
N TRP A 111 5.20 2.69 1.81
CA TRP A 111 5.95 3.09 3.00
C TRP A 111 7.08 4.09 2.68
N ASP A 112 7.81 3.85 1.60
CA ASP A 112 8.89 4.73 1.13
C ASP A 112 8.32 6.11 0.75
N ALA A 113 7.19 6.15 0.06
CA ALA A 113 6.52 7.40 -0.29
C ALA A 113 5.98 8.17 0.94
N LEU A 114 5.53 7.47 1.99
CA LEU A 114 5.14 8.11 3.26
C LEU A 114 6.36 8.74 3.97
N ILE A 115 7.50 8.03 4.01
CA ILE A 115 8.75 8.53 4.59
C ILE A 115 9.27 9.72 3.79
N GLU A 116 9.29 9.62 2.46
CA GLU A 116 9.70 10.69 1.57
C GLU A 116 8.85 11.95 1.81
N GLY A 117 7.52 11.80 1.91
CA GLY A 117 6.60 12.90 2.19
C GLY A 117 6.79 13.54 3.58
N ALA A 118 7.40 12.84 4.54
CA ALA A 118 7.80 13.44 5.82
C ALA A 118 9.06 14.30 5.69
N GLY A 119 9.93 14.01 4.72
CA GLY A 119 11.18 14.71 4.50
C GLY A 119 12.07 14.73 5.74
N SER A 120 12.59 15.91 6.10
CA SER A 120 13.42 16.12 7.29
C SER A 120 12.62 16.47 8.55
N ASP A 121 11.29 16.43 8.53
CA ASP A 121 10.46 16.70 9.71
C ASP A 121 10.50 15.48 10.65
N ALA A 122 11.33 15.57 11.67
CA ALA A 122 11.53 14.51 12.66
C ALA A 122 10.24 14.14 13.42
N ALA A 123 9.36 15.11 13.71
CA ALA A 123 8.12 14.84 14.42
C ALA A 123 7.12 14.09 13.53
N ARG A 124 7.04 14.49 12.24
CA ARG A 124 6.23 13.79 11.25
C ARG A 124 6.72 12.37 11.01
N LEU A 125 8.04 12.20 10.87
CA LEU A 125 8.66 10.87 10.72
C LEU A 125 8.40 9.99 11.95
N GLU A 126 8.53 10.52 13.16
CA GLU A 126 8.25 9.78 14.39
C GLU A 126 6.79 9.30 14.43
N ALA A 127 5.84 10.18 14.09
CA ALA A 127 4.41 9.83 14.05
C ALA A 127 4.09 8.71 13.05
N LEU A 128 4.74 8.71 11.87
CA LEU A 128 4.64 7.64 10.89
C LEU A 128 5.29 6.34 11.39
N MET A 129 6.49 6.37 11.96
CA MET A 129 7.14 5.17 12.50
C MET A 129 6.32 4.50 13.63
N GLN A 130 5.68 5.31 14.47
CA GLN A 130 4.76 4.81 15.50
C GLN A 130 3.50 4.17 14.90
N SER A 131 3.09 4.58 13.69
CA SER A 131 1.95 3.97 12.98
C SER A 131 2.23 2.54 12.53
N ALA A 132 3.42 2.30 11.98
CA ALA A 132 3.79 1.01 11.40
C ALA A 132 3.99 -0.09 12.45
N THR A 133 4.32 0.27 13.69
CA THR A 133 4.69 -0.69 14.74
C THR A 133 3.51 -1.17 15.60
N THR A 134 2.32 -0.59 15.45
CA THR A 134 1.16 -0.81 16.34
C THR A 134 -0.03 -1.48 15.62
N VAL A 135 0.27 -2.37 14.67
CA VAL A 135 -0.68 -3.35 14.12
C VAL A 135 -0.89 -4.47 15.12
#